data_AF-A0A091E8S2-F1
#
_entry.id   AF-A0A091E8S2-F1
#
_cell.length_a   1.000
_cell.length_b   1.000
_cell.length_c   1.000
_cell.angle_alpha   90.00
_cell.angle_beta   90.00
_cell.angle_gamma   90.00
#
_symmetry.space_group_name_H-M   'P 1'
#
loop_
_entity.id
_entity.type
_entity.pdbx_description
1 polymer ?
#
loop_
_entity_poly.entity_id
_entity_poly.type
_entity_poly.pdbx_seq_one_letter_code
_entity_poly.pdbx_strand_id
1 'polypeptide(L)'
;QKFQSGAITVGEFFTLLQVHVVIQKPRRSQLPASCAVSAPPTAEDLIYSQYVHRPKLRIYEEDCQDLSRKTVELKPHVSVLDQPLVNVIRSLWEVMRTCTDEELSKFGAELNKMKSCFTKEAKILSHNEKETLYRKLLQSAEEQYRKLQLRIEKVDDQTKEVENSVVALESGVATLFSHSFPFLSFFLFALELQSITAQEEELLRVGLFLTTVPHPMGLVYPCRELSEMDAEDERDLAEMEELKKTERVCLEILKKYDFTEWELMEWSEQQAVFNFLYDSVTLTVVFGPPADGEFFAARPSRSIISLDFESFLDEEQAPPSSCLVQRLLFQFIESRGSWQEKCPTLHYLPQALFDISLVVNRCKILGEELEFLERWGAKFHLLETDVKNTEVKLVFSSSVAFAKFELSLALSHDYPSAALPFSVQTHIGNIGEKEIAAVLSGVPVGHHYLQRIVFSIHQNLLQGPR
;
A
#
# COMPACT_ATOMS: atom_id res chain seq x y z
N GLN A 1 20.39 64.69 -11.53
CA GLN A 1 21.10 65.04 -12.79
C GLN A 1 20.51 64.31 -14.01
N LYS A 2 20.46 62.96 -14.06
CA LYS A 2 19.88 62.20 -15.20
C LYS A 2 18.45 62.60 -15.60
N PHE A 3 17.57 62.80 -14.61
CA PHE A 3 16.19 63.25 -14.81
C PHE A 3 16.10 64.59 -15.55
N GLN A 4 16.89 65.58 -15.14
CA GLN A 4 16.93 66.92 -15.73
C GLN A 4 17.57 66.97 -17.12
N SER A 5 18.48 66.04 -17.42
CA SER A 5 19.12 65.89 -18.74
C SER A 5 18.32 65.07 -19.76
N GLY A 6 17.20 64.44 -19.36
CA GLY A 6 16.38 63.60 -20.24
C GLY A 6 16.94 62.20 -20.51
N ALA A 7 18.13 61.90 -19.99
CA ALA A 7 18.80 60.60 -20.11
C ALA A 7 18.27 59.52 -19.15
N ILE A 8 17.26 59.83 -18.33
CA ILE A 8 16.64 58.87 -17.40
C ILE A 8 15.83 57.83 -18.17
N THR A 9 15.99 56.54 -17.83
CA THR A 9 15.16 55.48 -18.41
C THR A 9 13.79 55.42 -17.71
N VAL A 10 12.81 54.78 -18.34
CA VAL A 10 11.48 54.57 -17.74
C VAL A 10 11.59 53.80 -16.41
N GLY A 11 12.45 52.79 -16.32
CA GLY A 11 12.69 52.03 -15.09
C GLY A 11 13.37 52.84 -13.99
N GLU A 12 14.37 53.68 -14.34
CA GLU A 12 15.00 54.60 -13.40
C GLU A 12 14.01 55.67 -12.90
N PHE A 13 13.09 56.13 -13.77
CA PHE A 13 12.05 57.08 -13.39
C PHE A 13 11.04 56.48 -12.40
N PHE A 14 10.60 55.23 -12.62
CA PHE A 14 9.78 54.53 -11.62
C PHE A 14 10.51 54.34 -10.29
N THR A 15 11.81 54.07 -10.32
CA THR A 15 12.62 53.95 -9.09
C THR A 15 12.71 55.28 -8.34
N LEU A 16 12.88 56.40 -9.07
CA LEU A 16 12.89 57.76 -8.51
C LEU A 16 11.57 58.10 -7.81
N LEU A 17 10.44 57.64 -8.36
CA LEU A 17 9.11 57.80 -7.77
C LEU A 17 8.77 56.76 -6.69
N GLN A 18 9.73 55.92 -6.29
CA GLN A 18 9.53 54.80 -5.34
C GLN A 18 8.44 53.81 -5.82
N VAL A 19 8.27 53.66 -7.13
CA VAL A 19 7.38 52.68 -7.76
C VAL A 19 8.21 51.46 -8.14
N HIS A 20 8.31 50.50 -7.22
CA HIS A 20 9.04 49.26 -7.50
C HIS A 20 8.19 48.27 -8.29
N VAL A 21 8.60 47.96 -9.52
CA VAL A 21 8.06 46.86 -10.33
C VAL A 21 9.02 45.68 -10.17
N VAL A 22 8.76 44.83 -9.17
CA VAL A 22 9.60 43.65 -8.90
C VAL A 22 9.17 42.52 -9.82
N ILE A 23 9.95 42.25 -10.87
CA ILE A 23 9.85 40.98 -11.61
C ILE A 23 10.59 39.94 -10.76
N GLN A 24 9.83 39.10 -10.06
CA GLN A 24 10.43 38.00 -9.31
C GLN A 24 11.19 37.10 -10.30
N LYS A 25 12.48 36.88 -10.06
CA LYS A 25 13.22 35.87 -10.81
C LYS A 25 12.50 34.53 -10.60
N PRO A 26 12.21 33.78 -11.67
CA PRO A 26 11.56 32.48 -11.52
C PRO A 26 12.41 31.64 -10.58
N ARG A 27 11.82 31.14 -9.48
CA ARG A 27 12.42 30.05 -8.73
C ARG A 27 12.45 28.88 -9.70
N ARG A 28 13.62 28.59 -10.28
CA ARG A 28 13.81 27.41 -11.11
C ARG A 28 13.59 26.21 -10.19
N SER A 29 12.41 25.60 -10.29
CA SER A 29 12.20 24.25 -9.78
C SER A 29 13.14 23.34 -10.56
N GLN A 30 14.26 22.99 -9.95
CA GLN A 30 15.10 21.92 -10.47
C GLN A 30 14.33 20.63 -10.22
N LEU A 31 13.67 20.13 -11.26
CA LEU A 31 13.23 18.74 -11.27
C LEU A 31 14.50 17.88 -11.11
N PRO A 32 14.54 16.94 -10.16
CA PRO A 32 15.64 16.00 -10.07
C PRO A 32 15.83 15.36 -11.44
N ALA A 33 17.08 15.32 -11.93
CA ALA A 33 17.42 14.63 -13.16
C ALA A 33 16.79 13.25 -13.12
N SER A 34 15.99 12.93 -14.14
CA SER A 34 15.25 11.69 -14.28
C SER A 34 16.05 10.51 -13.73
N CYS A 35 15.59 9.93 -12.63
CA CYS A 35 16.07 8.63 -12.18
C CYS A 35 15.87 7.70 -13.38
N ALA A 36 16.97 7.33 -14.04
CA ALA A 36 16.97 6.22 -14.97
C ALA A 36 16.61 4.99 -14.14
N VAL A 37 15.34 4.59 -14.22
CA VAL A 37 14.86 3.36 -13.59
C VAL A 37 15.61 2.23 -14.28
N SER A 38 16.55 1.60 -13.56
CA SER A 38 17.42 0.53 -14.05
C SER A 38 16.70 -0.81 -14.20
N ALA A 39 15.42 -0.88 -13.82
CA ALA A 39 14.57 -2.05 -13.91
C ALA A 39 13.55 -1.91 -15.06
N PRO A 40 13.22 -3.01 -15.79
CA PRO A 40 12.15 -2.99 -16.76
C PRO A 40 10.81 -2.65 -16.07
N PRO A 41 9.96 -1.83 -16.72
CA PRO A 41 8.72 -1.35 -16.10
C PRO A 41 7.78 -2.53 -15.79
N THR A 42 7.24 -2.55 -14.58
CA THR A 42 6.24 -3.53 -14.19
C THR A 42 4.92 -3.28 -14.92
N ALA A 43 4.01 -4.27 -14.91
CA ALA A 43 2.69 -4.11 -15.52
C ALA A 43 1.89 -2.95 -14.90
N GLU A 44 2.03 -2.74 -13.60
CA GLU A 44 1.45 -1.61 -12.87
C GLU A 44 2.02 -0.27 -13.34
N ASP A 45 3.34 -0.18 -13.51
CA ASP A 45 4.01 1.02 -14.05
C ASP A 45 3.49 1.40 -15.45
N LEU A 46 3.21 0.41 -16.30
CA LEU A 46 2.68 0.64 -17.63
C LEU A 46 1.25 1.19 -17.58
N ILE A 47 0.41 0.72 -16.65
CA ILE A 47 -0.96 1.23 -16.45
C ILE A 47 -0.92 2.66 -15.94
N TYR A 48 -0.12 2.96 -14.90
CA TYR A 48 0.04 4.33 -14.41
C TYR A 48 0.63 5.26 -15.47
N SER A 49 1.63 4.78 -16.23
CA SER A 49 2.22 5.54 -17.33
C SER A 49 1.16 5.90 -18.38
N GLN A 50 0.34 4.93 -18.77
CA GLN A 50 -0.64 5.10 -19.85
C GLN A 50 -1.83 5.97 -19.44
N TYR A 51 -2.41 5.76 -18.26
CA TYR A 51 -3.68 6.37 -17.86
C TYR A 51 -3.52 7.58 -16.92
N VAL A 52 -2.36 7.75 -16.26
CA VAL A 52 -2.14 8.84 -15.29
C VAL A 52 -1.02 9.78 -15.72
N HIS A 53 0.20 9.28 -15.93
CA HIS A 53 1.37 10.14 -16.12
C HIS A 53 1.42 10.78 -17.51
N ARG A 54 1.29 10.00 -18.60
CA ARG A 54 1.35 10.54 -19.97
C ARG A 54 0.22 11.54 -20.27
N PRO A 55 -1.04 11.30 -19.88
CA PRO A 55 -2.12 12.27 -20.10
C PRO A 55 -1.87 13.58 -19.34
N LYS A 56 -1.43 13.49 -18.07
CA LYS A 56 -1.07 14.65 -17.26
C LYS A 56 0.10 15.44 -17.84
N LEU A 57 1.12 14.74 -18.35
CA LEU A 57 2.28 15.36 -18.98
C LEU A 57 1.89 16.19 -20.22
N ARG A 58 1.07 15.63 -21.12
CA ARG A 58 0.61 16.36 -22.32
C ARG A 58 -0.09 17.67 -21.99
N ILE A 59 -0.95 17.67 -20.97
CA ILE A 59 -1.67 18.87 -20.53
C ILE A 59 -0.70 19.92 -20.00
N TYR A 60 0.30 19.53 -19.22
CA TYR A 60 1.32 20.46 -18.76
C TYR A 60 2.21 20.96 -19.90
N GLU A 61 2.56 20.13 -20.87
CA GLU A 61 3.32 20.54 -22.05
C GLU A 61 2.57 21.60 -22.86
N GLU A 62 1.28 21.39 -23.12
CA GLU A 62 0.41 22.36 -23.80
C GLU A 62 0.32 23.69 -23.02
N ASP A 63 0.08 23.63 -21.71
CA ASP A 63 0.01 24.82 -20.86
C ASP A 63 1.36 25.56 -20.81
N CYS A 64 2.47 24.83 -20.74
CA CYS A 64 3.82 25.41 -20.80
C CYS A 64 4.11 26.09 -22.14
N GLN A 65 3.61 25.54 -23.25
CA GLN A 65 3.73 26.16 -24.58
C GLN A 65 2.90 27.46 -24.64
N ASP A 66 1.68 27.45 -24.14
CA ASP A 66 0.82 28.64 -24.07
C ASP A 66 1.43 29.75 -23.21
N LEU A 67 1.96 29.41 -22.03
CA LEU A 67 2.69 30.35 -21.16
C LEU A 67 3.96 30.89 -21.81
N SER A 68 4.68 30.04 -22.54
CA SER A 68 5.89 30.45 -23.28
C SER A 68 5.54 31.45 -24.38
N ARG A 69 4.45 31.23 -25.13
CA ARG A 69 3.95 32.17 -26.15
C ARG A 69 3.61 33.52 -25.54
N LYS A 70 2.82 33.55 -24.45
CA LYS A 70 2.49 34.79 -23.73
C LYS A 70 3.73 35.52 -23.20
N THR A 71 4.72 34.77 -22.72
CA THR A 71 5.99 35.35 -22.26
C THR A 71 6.75 36.02 -23.41
N VAL A 72 6.76 35.40 -24.60
CA VAL A 72 7.37 35.98 -25.80
C VAL A 72 6.63 37.25 -26.24
N GLU A 73 5.29 37.25 -26.20
CA GLU A 73 4.45 38.42 -26.51
C GLU A 73 4.68 39.59 -25.54
N LEU A 74 4.91 39.30 -24.25
CA LEU A 74 5.14 40.32 -23.22
C LEU A 74 6.58 40.88 -23.19
N LYS A 75 7.54 40.14 -23.74
CA LYS A 75 8.97 40.49 -23.70
C LYS A 75 9.31 41.87 -24.33
N PRO A 76 8.72 42.29 -25.47
CA PRO A 76 8.93 43.62 -26.03
C PRO A 76 8.46 44.75 -25.10
N HIS A 77 7.36 44.55 -24.36
CA HIS A 77 6.85 45.56 -23.43
C HIS A 77 7.79 45.81 -22.25
N VAL A 78 8.51 44.77 -21.81
CA VAL A 78 9.54 44.91 -20.75
C VAL A 78 10.73 45.73 -21.24
N SER A 79 11.12 45.60 -22.51
CA SER A 79 12.26 46.35 -23.07
C SER A 79 12.07 47.87 -23.10
N VAL A 80 10.82 48.34 -22.98
CA VAL A 80 10.50 49.78 -22.87
C VAL A 80 11.05 50.38 -21.57
N LEU A 81 11.23 49.57 -20.52
CA LEU A 81 11.79 50.03 -19.24
C LEU A 81 13.23 50.53 -19.36
N ASP A 82 13.98 50.00 -20.33
CA ASP A 82 15.38 50.35 -20.58
C ASP A 82 15.52 51.56 -21.54
N GLN A 83 14.43 52.04 -22.14
CA GLN A 83 14.44 53.18 -23.04
C GLN A 83 14.37 54.52 -22.27
N PRO A 84 15.00 55.60 -22.78
CA PRO A 84 14.88 56.93 -22.19
C PRO A 84 13.42 57.41 -22.17
N LEU A 85 12.98 57.99 -21.04
CA LEU A 85 11.60 58.46 -20.87
C LEU A 85 11.18 59.47 -21.94
N VAL A 86 12.10 60.34 -22.36
CA VAL A 86 11.91 61.31 -23.46
C VAL A 86 11.52 60.65 -24.78
N ASN A 87 12.05 59.46 -25.05
CA ASN A 87 11.81 58.75 -26.31
C ASN A 87 10.49 57.97 -26.28
N VAL A 88 10.01 57.61 -25.09
CA VAL A 88 8.77 56.84 -24.91
C VAL A 88 7.58 57.77 -24.72
N ILE A 89 7.67 58.75 -23.80
CA ILE A 89 6.61 59.71 -23.49
C ILE A 89 7.22 61.10 -23.23
N ARG A 90 7.57 61.79 -24.32
CA ARG A 90 8.18 63.12 -24.27
C ARG A 90 7.38 64.14 -23.46
N SER A 91 6.07 64.20 -23.69
CA SER A 91 5.18 65.15 -23.02
C SER A 91 5.15 64.97 -21.51
N LEU A 92 5.21 63.72 -21.03
CA LEU A 92 5.26 63.42 -19.59
C LEU A 92 6.57 63.92 -18.99
N TRP A 93 7.70 63.69 -19.65
CA TRP A 93 8.99 64.17 -19.16
C TRP A 93 9.06 65.71 -19.12
N GLU A 94 8.57 66.39 -20.15
CA GLU A 94 8.55 67.86 -20.24
C GLU A 94 7.75 68.50 -19.10
N VAL A 95 6.64 67.89 -18.70
CA VAL A 95 5.86 68.32 -17.54
C VAL A 95 6.58 67.99 -16.23
N MET A 96 6.98 66.73 -16.05
CA MET A 96 7.52 66.23 -14.78
C MET A 96 8.86 66.87 -14.39
N ARG A 97 9.68 67.34 -15.35
CA ARG A 97 10.94 68.05 -15.06
C ARG A 97 10.74 69.41 -14.38
N THR A 98 9.54 69.98 -14.48
CA THR A 98 9.17 71.29 -13.92
C THR A 98 8.43 71.19 -12.58
N CYS A 99 8.00 69.99 -12.21
CA CYS A 99 7.31 69.72 -10.94
C CYS A 99 8.24 69.82 -9.73
N THR A 100 7.68 70.17 -8.58
CA THR A 100 8.39 70.12 -7.29
C THR A 100 8.49 68.68 -6.77
N ASP A 101 9.37 68.44 -5.80
CA ASP A 101 9.52 67.12 -5.18
C ASP A 101 8.22 66.62 -4.52
N GLU A 102 7.39 67.53 -3.99
CA GLU A 102 6.08 67.22 -3.39
C GLU A 102 5.07 66.76 -4.45
N GLU A 103 5.05 67.41 -5.62
CA GLU A 103 4.19 67.04 -6.75
C GLU A 103 4.61 65.71 -7.38
N LEU A 104 5.93 65.48 -7.51
CA LEU A 104 6.48 64.20 -7.96
C LEU A 104 6.14 63.07 -6.98
N SER A 105 6.23 63.33 -5.67
CA SER A 105 5.84 62.36 -4.63
C SER A 105 4.36 62.00 -4.73
N LYS A 106 3.47 62.99 -4.89
CA LYS A 106 2.03 62.76 -5.09
C LYS A 106 1.73 61.95 -6.36
N PHE A 107 2.42 62.24 -7.46
CA PHE A 107 2.31 61.46 -8.69
C PHE A 107 2.77 60.01 -8.50
N GLY A 108 3.88 59.79 -7.80
CA GLY A 108 4.36 58.46 -7.42
C GLY A 108 3.35 57.67 -6.58
N ALA A 109 2.64 58.34 -5.65
CA ALA A 109 1.59 57.72 -4.86
C ALA A 109 0.40 57.24 -5.72
N GLU A 110 -0.04 58.03 -6.71
CA GLU A 110 -1.08 57.61 -7.65
C GLU A 110 -0.63 56.46 -8.57
N LEU A 111 0.61 56.49 -9.06
CA LEU A 111 1.18 55.37 -9.81
C LEU A 111 1.24 54.09 -8.98
N ASN A 112 1.56 54.18 -7.68
CA ASN A 112 1.54 53.03 -6.78
C ASN A 112 0.12 52.48 -6.54
N LYS A 113 -0.91 53.33 -6.49
CA LYS A 113 -2.31 52.89 -6.46
C LYS A 113 -2.66 52.12 -7.74
N MET A 114 -2.31 52.66 -8.90
CA MET A 114 -2.54 52.02 -10.20
C MET A 114 -1.78 50.68 -10.32
N LYS A 115 -0.52 50.64 -9.87
CA LYS A 115 0.27 49.39 -9.76
C LYS A 115 -0.43 48.34 -8.91
N SER A 116 -1.01 48.74 -7.77
CA SER A 116 -1.75 47.83 -6.89
C SER A 116 -2.97 47.23 -7.59
N CYS A 117 -3.72 48.05 -8.34
CA CYS A 117 -4.84 47.57 -9.17
C CYS A 117 -4.40 46.54 -10.21
N PHE A 118 -3.38 46.85 -11.02
CA PHE A 118 -2.86 45.90 -12.02
C PHE A 118 -2.28 44.63 -11.41
N THR A 119 -1.67 44.72 -10.22
CA THR A 119 -1.18 43.54 -9.50
C THR A 119 -2.34 42.63 -9.05
N LYS A 120 -3.46 43.20 -8.62
CA LYS A 120 -4.66 42.43 -8.25
C LYS A 120 -5.29 41.78 -9.48
N GLU A 121 -5.39 42.51 -10.59
CA GLU A 121 -5.91 42.00 -11.85
C GLU A 121 -5.05 40.86 -12.41
N ALA A 122 -3.72 41.01 -12.39
CA ALA A 122 -2.79 39.96 -12.78
C ALA A 122 -2.92 38.69 -11.90
N LYS A 123 -3.16 38.84 -10.60
CA LYS A 123 -3.43 37.70 -9.71
C LYS A 123 -4.73 36.97 -10.07
N ILE A 124 -5.78 37.71 -10.40
CA ILE A 124 -7.07 37.14 -10.83
C ILE A 124 -6.88 36.37 -12.14
N LEU A 125 -6.17 36.96 -13.12
CA LEU A 125 -5.87 36.29 -14.38
C LEU A 125 -5.08 34.99 -14.17
N SER A 126 -4.03 35.03 -13.35
CA SER A 126 -3.25 33.83 -13.02
C SER A 126 -4.08 32.76 -12.31
N HIS A 127 -5.01 33.14 -11.43
CA HIS A 127 -5.92 32.21 -10.79
C HIS A 127 -6.88 31.55 -11.80
N ASN A 128 -7.44 32.33 -12.73
CA ASN A 128 -8.34 31.82 -13.76
C ASN A 128 -7.63 30.88 -14.74
N GLU A 129 -6.37 31.17 -15.09
CA GLU A 129 -5.53 30.28 -15.89
C GLU A 129 -5.25 28.97 -15.16
N LYS A 130 -4.91 29.04 -13.87
CA LYS A 130 -4.70 27.86 -13.00
C LYS A 130 -5.96 27.01 -12.87
N GLU A 131 -7.12 27.64 -12.71
CA GLU A 131 -8.41 26.95 -12.68
C GLU A 131 -8.69 26.23 -14.00
N THR A 132 -8.39 26.88 -15.13
CA THR A 132 -8.54 26.28 -16.46
C THR A 132 -7.65 25.05 -16.63
N LEU A 133 -6.39 25.12 -16.20
CA LEU A 133 -5.47 23.99 -16.17
C LEU A 133 -6.00 22.83 -15.31
N TYR A 134 -6.46 23.13 -14.09
CA TYR A 134 -7.02 22.11 -13.20
C TYR A 134 -8.27 21.47 -13.75
N ARG A 135 -9.14 22.25 -14.40
CA ARG A 135 -10.33 21.72 -15.07
C ARG A 135 -9.96 20.76 -16.19
N LYS A 136 -8.97 21.09 -17.03
CA LYS A 136 -8.46 20.20 -18.08
C LYS A 136 -7.87 18.90 -17.49
N LEU A 137 -7.10 19.00 -16.41
CA LEU A 137 -6.53 17.84 -15.72
C LEU A 137 -7.62 16.91 -15.17
N LEU A 138 -8.65 17.48 -14.54
CA LEU A 138 -9.78 16.71 -14.00
C LEU A 138 -10.54 15.99 -15.12
N GLN A 139 -10.93 16.72 -16.16
CA GLN A 139 -11.64 16.15 -17.31
C GLN A 139 -10.85 15.02 -17.98
N SER A 140 -9.54 15.20 -18.14
CA SER A 140 -8.68 14.14 -18.67
C SER A 140 -8.60 12.94 -17.72
N ALA A 141 -8.53 13.15 -16.41
CA ALA A 141 -8.49 12.05 -15.45
C ALA A 141 -9.79 11.23 -15.48
N GLU A 142 -10.94 11.90 -15.50
CA GLU A 142 -12.26 11.26 -15.63
C GLU A 142 -12.38 10.44 -16.92
N GLU A 143 -11.93 10.99 -18.05
CA GLU A 143 -11.95 10.31 -19.34
C GLU A 143 -11.02 9.08 -19.36
N GLN A 144 -9.82 9.18 -18.79
CA GLN A 144 -8.90 8.05 -18.71
C GLN A 144 -9.41 6.96 -17.76
N TYR A 145 -10.02 7.36 -16.65
CA TYR A 145 -10.67 6.44 -15.71
C TYR A 145 -11.81 5.67 -16.38
N ARG A 146 -12.69 6.37 -17.12
CA ARG A 146 -13.77 5.71 -17.88
C ARG A 146 -13.24 4.73 -18.93
N LYS A 147 -12.16 5.08 -19.64
CA LYS A 147 -11.49 4.17 -20.59
C LYS A 147 -10.90 2.95 -19.91
N LEU A 148 -10.34 3.11 -18.72
CA LEU A 148 -9.78 2.01 -17.95
C LEU A 148 -10.89 1.08 -17.46
N GLN A 149 -12.00 1.62 -16.94
CA GLN A 149 -13.18 0.84 -16.53
C GLN A 149 -13.74 -0.02 -17.67
N LEU A 150 -13.98 0.58 -18.84
CA LEU A 150 -14.46 -0.16 -20.02
C LEU A 150 -13.50 -1.30 -20.43
N ARG A 151 -12.20 -1.11 -20.22
CA ARG A 151 -11.19 -2.14 -20.52
C ARG A 151 -11.17 -3.25 -19.48
N ILE A 152 -11.37 -2.92 -18.21
CA ILE A 152 -11.53 -3.89 -17.13
C ILE A 152 -12.77 -4.76 -17.37
N GLU A 153 -13.91 -4.14 -17.71
CA GLU A 153 -15.15 -4.84 -18.06
C GLU A 153 -14.92 -5.81 -19.23
N LYS A 154 -14.25 -5.36 -20.29
CA LYS A 154 -13.94 -6.24 -21.43
C LYS A 154 -13.05 -7.43 -21.05
N VAL A 155 -12.07 -7.23 -20.16
CA VAL A 155 -11.20 -8.33 -19.70
C VAL A 155 -11.98 -9.30 -18.81
N ASP A 156 -12.89 -8.80 -17.98
CA ASP A 156 -13.79 -9.63 -17.15
C ASP A 156 -14.71 -10.50 -18.00
N ASP A 157 -15.31 -9.94 -19.06
CA ASP A 157 -16.12 -10.69 -20.02
C ASP A 157 -15.32 -11.80 -20.71
N GLN A 158 -14.10 -11.49 -21.15
CA GLN A 158 -13.20 -12.47 -21.76
C GLN A 158 -12.77 -13.56 -20.77
N THR A 159 -12.57 -13.21 -19.51
CA THR A 159 -12.21 -14.17 -18.44
C THR A 159 -13.36 -15.14 -18.19
N LYS A 160 -14.60 -14.64 -18.11
CA LYS A 160 -15.81 -15.47 -17.99
C LYS A 160 -15.99 -16.41 -19.18
N GLU A 161 -15.70 -15.96 -20.40
CA GLU A 161 -15.76 -16.81 -21.60
C GLU A 161 -14.76 -17.98 -21.51
N VAL A 162 -13.54 -17.70 -21.02
CA VAL A 162 -12.51 -18.72 -20.80
C VAL A 162 -12.94 -19.69 -19.69
N GLU A 163 -13.43 -19.20 -18.55
CA GLU A 163 -13.92 -20.04 -17.45
C GLU A 163 -15.05 -20.98 -17.90
N ASN A 164 -16.02 -20.46 -18.66
CA ASN A 164 -17.10 -21.26 -19.22
C ASN A 164 -16.58 -22.34 -20.19
N SER A 165 -15.56 -22.02 -20.98
CA SER A 165 -14.93 -22.97 -21.91
C SER A 165 -14.18 -24.08 -21.15
N VAL A 166 -13.52 -23.75 -20.04
CA VAL A 166 -12.86 -24.73 -19.16
C VAL A 166 -13.88 -25.67 -18.52
N VAL A 167 -14.97 -25.14 -17.97
CA VAL A 167 -16.05 -25.95 -17.37
C VAL A 167 -16.72 -26.88 -18.42
N ALA A 168 -16.91 -26.38 -19.65
CA ALA A 168 -17.44 -27.19 -20.75
C ALA A 168 -16.47 -28.34 -21.12
N LEU A 169 -15.16 -28.09 -21.09
CA LEU A 169 -14.15 -29.12 -21.34
C LEU A 169 -14.12 -30.17 -20.23
N GLU A 170 -14.11 -29.75 -18.96
CA GLU A 170 -14.12 -30.65 -17.79
C GLU A 170 -15.36 -31.55 -17.76
N SER A 171 -16.54 -30.99 -18.05
CA SER A 171 -17.78 -31.77 -18.13
C SER A 171 -17.81 -32.74 -19.32
N GLY A 172 -17.21 -32.39 -20.45
CA GLY A 172 -17.02 -33.28 -21.59
C GLY A 172 -16.13 -34.48 -21.25
N VAL A 173 -15.04 -34.25 -20.52
CA VAL A 173 -14.15 -35.31 -20.01
C VAL A 173 -14.91 -36.20 -19.02
N ALA A 174 -15.61 -35.64 -18.04
CA ALA A 174 -16.38 -36.41 -17.06
C ALA A 174 -17.49 -37.29 -17.71
N THR A 175 -18.12 -36.79 -18.78
CA THR A 175 -19.16 -37.51 -19.52
C THR A 175 -18.60 -38.73 -20.28
N LEU A 176 -17.40 -38.62 -20.86
CA LEU A 176 -16.69 -39.74 -21.48
C LEU A 176 -16.33 -40.83 -20.45
N PHE A 177 -15.97 -40.44 -19.23
CA PHE A 177 -15.72 -41.37 -18.13
C PHE A 177 -17.00 -42.02 -17.57
N SER A 178 -18.16 -41.36 -17.66
CA SER A 178 -19.43 -41.82 -17.08
C SER A 178 -20.29 -42.69 -18.02
N HIS A 179 -20.22 -42.47 -19.34
CA HIS A 179 -20.97 -43.29 -20.31
C HIS A 179 -20.41 -44.71 -20.53
N SER A 180 -19.32 -45.06 -19.87
CA SER A 180 -18.73 -46.40 -19.90
C SER A 180 -19.03 -47.13 -18.58
N PHE A 181 -20.20 -47.80 -18.47
CA PHE A 181 -20.49 -48.65 -17.30
C PHE A 181 -19.56 -49.89 -17.26
N PRO A 182 -19.17 -50.36 -16.05
CA PRO A 182 -17.79 -50.77 -15.76
C PRO A 182 -17.40 -52.20 -16.14
N PHE A 183 -18.28 -52.97 -16.78
CA PHE A 183 -18.06 -54.42 -16.96
C PHE A 183 -17.99 -54.88 -18.42
N LEU A 184 -18.62 -54.14 -19.34
CA LEU A 184 -18.54 -54.43 -20.78
C LEU A 184 -17.37 -53.70 -21.46
N SER A 185 -16.90 -52.58 -20.90
CA SER A 185 -15.73 -51.86 -21.42
C SER A 185 -14.49 -52.75 -21.35
N PHE A 186 -14.22 -53.41 -20.22
CA PHE A 186 -13.03 -54.26 -20.11
C PHE A 186 -13.02 -55.46 -21.10
N PHE A 187 -14.20 -56.04 -21.41
CA PHE A 187 -14.28 -57.17 -22.34
C PHE A 187 -14.26 -56.75 -23.82
N LEU A 188 -14.87 -55.62 -24.20
CA LEU A 188 -14.76 -55.08 -25.56
C LEU A 188 -13.35 -54.53 -25.81
N PHE A 189 -12.74 -53.85 -24.84
CA PHE A 189 -11.36 -53.38 -24.93
C PHE A 189 -10.36 -54.54 -24.96
N ALA A 190 -10.61 -55.65 -24.23
CA ALA A 190 -9.75 -56.83 -24.28
C ALA A 190 -9.89 -57.61 -25.60
N LEU A 191 -11.10 -57.71 -26.17
CA LEU A 191 -11.33 -58.34 -27.48
C LEU A 191 -10.82 -57.46 -28.63
N GLU A 192 -10.95 -56.12 -28.54
CA GLU A 192 -10.33 -55.19 -29.47
C GLU A 192 -8.81 -55.14 -29.31
N LEU A 193 -8.24 -55.22 -28.10
CA LEU A 193 -6.78 -55.37 -27.94
C LEU A 193 -6.29 -56.70 -28.50
N GLN A 194 -7.03 -57.80 -28.37
CA GLN A 194 -6.67 -59.08 -28.99
C GLN A 194 -6.81 -59.05 -30.51
N SER A 195 -7.79 -58.35 -31.07
CA SER A 195 -7.93 -58.19 -32.52
C SER A 195 -6.89 -57.23 -33.09
N ILE A 196 -6.56 -56.16 -32.35
CA ILE A 196 -5.52 -55.18 -32.70
C ILE A 196 -4.14 -55.81 -32.60
N THR A 197 -3.85 -56.62 -31.57
CA THR A 197 -2.57 -57.35 -31.48
C THR A 197 -2.42 -58.43 -32.55
N ALA A 198 -3.50 -59.13 -32.94
CA ALA A 198 -3.49 -60.05 -34.07
C ALA A 198 -3.35 -59.33 -35.43
N GLN A 199 -3.95 -58.15 -35.57
CA GLN A 199 -3.83 -57.28 -36.75
C GLN A 199 -2.46 -56.59 -36.82
N GLU A 200 -1.84 -56.33 -35.66
CA GLU A 200 -0.49 -55.77 -35.50
C GLU A 200 0.58 -56.85 -35.75
N GLU A 201 0.34 -58.12 -35.39
CA GLU A 201 1.19 -59.25 -35.80
C GLU A 201 1.11 -59.53 -37.32
N GLU A 202 -0.07 -59.41 -37.94
CA GLU A 202 -0.22 -59.45 -39.41
C GLU A 202 0.41 -58.22 -40.08
N LEU A 203 0.30 -57.01 -39.51
CA LEU A 203 0.99 -55.80 -40.00
C LEU A 203 2.50 -55.83 -39.75
N LEU A 204 3.00 -56.53 -38.73
CA LEU A 204 4.42 -56.81 -38.51
C LEU A 204 4.92 -57.90 -39.46
N ARG A 205 4.08 -58.87 -39.83
CA ARG A 205 4.38 -59.85 -40.90
C ARG A 205 4.42 -59.21 -42.29
N VAL A 206 3.48 -58.31 -42.57
CA VAL A 206 3.40 -57.52 -43.81
C VAL A 206 4.49 -56.44 -43.83
N GLY A 207 4.83 -55.87 -42.67
CA GLY A 207 5.96 -54.96 -42.46
C GLY A 207 7.32 -55.64 -42.61
N LEU A 208 7.44 -56.92 -42.25
CA LEU A 208 8.62 -57.74 -42.54
C LEU A 208 8.72 -58.10 -44.04
N PHE A 209 7.61 -58.10 -44.77
CA PHE A 209 7.60 -58.28 -46.23
C PHE A 209 7.94 -56.98 -46.99
N LEU A 210 7.74 -55.82 -46.38
CA LEU A 210 8.04 -54.51 -46.97
C LEU A 210 9.41 -53.93 -46.55
N THR A 211 10.15 -54.61 -45.68
CA THR A 211 11.51 -54.22 -45.23
C THR A 211 12.64 -54.91 -46.00
N THR A 212 12.36 -55.60 -47.11
CA THR A 212 13.39 -56.06 -48.06
C THR A 212 13.82 -54.99 -49.08
N VAL A 213 13.52 -53.71 -48.86
CA VAL A 213 14.10 -52.62 -49.65
C VAL A 213 14.86 -51.68 -48.72
N PRO A 214 16.14 -51.34 -49.00
CA PRO A 214 17.05 -50.86 -47.96
C PRO A 214 16.98 -49.34 -47.74
N HIS A 215 17.16 -48.95 -46.47
CA HIS A 215 17.68 -47.68 -45.91
C HIS A 215 16.75 -46.47 -45.63
N PRO A 216 17.06 -45.64 -44.59
CA PRO A 216 17.68 -45.98 -43.29
C PRO A 216 16.94 -45.42 -42.06
N MET A 217 17.36 -45.97 -40.93
CA MET A 217 16.88 -45.89 -39.56
C MET A 217 17.58 -44.78 -38.78
N GLY A 218 16.85 -44.08 -37.91
CA GLY A 218 17.40 -43.24 -36.85
C GLY A 218 16.53 -42.03 -36.56
N LEU A 219 15.64 -42.10 -35.57
CA LEU A 219 15.04 -40.93 -34.87
C LEU A 219 13.94 -41.27 -33.83
N VAL A 220 13.54 -42.52 -33.63
CA VAL A 220 12.26 -42.79 -32.90
C VAL A 220 12.42 -43.11 -31.40
N TYR A 221 13.63 -43.42 -30.91
CA TYR A 221 13.84 -43.70 -29.49
C TYR A 221 14.08 -42.49 -28.55
N PRO A 222 14.51 -41.27 -28.97
CA PRO A 222 14.72 -40.14 -28.04
C PRO A 222 13.44 -39.39 -27.64
N CYS A 223 12.31 -39.58 -28.34
CA CYS A 223 11.17 -38.67 -28.24
C CYS A 223 10.28 -38.87 -27.00
N ARG A 224 10.37 -40.01 -26.31
CA ARG A 224 9.49 -40.31 -25.17
C ARG A 224 10.01 -39.76 -23.84
N GLU A 225 11.31 -39.88 -23.58
CA GLU A 225 11.94 -39.33 -22.36
C GLU A 225 11.95 -37.79 -22.37
N LEU A 226 12.08 -37.17 -23.55
CA LEU A 226 11.96 -35.71 -23.69
C LEU A 226 10.55 -35.22 -23.34
N SER A 227 9.50 -35.95 -23.77
CA SER A 227 8.11 -35.54 -23.53
C SER A 227 7.65 -35.68 -22.07
N GLU A 228 8.21 -36.62 -21.30
CA GLU A 228 7.90 -36.78 -19.88
C GLU A 228 8.62 -35.72 -19.03
N MET A 229 9.86 -35.36 -19.42
CA MET A 229 10.63 -34.27 -18.82
C MET A 229 9.98 -32.90 -19.09
N ASP A 230 9.53 -32.65 -20.33
CA ASP A 230 8.84 -31.40 -20.70
C ASP A 230 7.53 -31.20 -19.91
N ALA A 231 6.80 -32.29 -19.59
CA ALA A 231 5.56 -32.24 -18.82
C ALA A 231 5.76 -32.11 -17.30
N GLU A 232 6.94 -32.44 -16.79
CA GLU A 232 7.35 -32.18 -15.41
C GLU A 232 7.84 -30.73 -15.27
N ASP A 233 8.66 -30.26 -16.21
CA ASP A 233 9.11 -28.86 -16.30
C ASP A 233 7.92 -27.88 -16.41
N GLU A 234 6.88 -28.20 -17.19
CA GLU A 234 5.67 -27.36 -17.28
C GLU A 234 4.87 -27.30 -15.98
N ARG A 235 4.82 -28.40 -15.20
CA ARG A 235 4.14 -28.42 -13.90
C ARG A 235 4.91 -27.62 -12.85
N ASP A 236 6.23 -27.78 -12.82
CA ASP A 236 7.11 -27.01 -11.94
C ASP A 236 7.08 -25.52 -12.27
N LEU A 237 6.96 -25.16 -13.57
CA LEU A 237 6.81 -23.78 -14.00
C LEU A 237 5.48 -23.17 -13.55
N ALA A 238 4.38 -23.94 -13.63
CA ALA A 238 3.06 -23.52 -13.20
C ALA A 238 2.99 -23.34 -11.67
N GLU A 239 3.59 -24.24 -10.90
CA GLU A 239 3.71 -24.12 -9.45
C GLU A 239 4.58 -22.91 -9.07
N MET A 240 5.70 -22.69 -9.77
CA MET A 240 6.55 -21.52 -9.56
C MET A 240 5.83 -20.19 -9.85
N GLU A 241 4.99 -20.12 -10.89
CA GLU A 241 4.22 -18.90 -11.18
C GLU A 241 3.11 -18.63 -10.16
N GLU A 242 2.43 -19.67 -9.64
CA GLU A 242 1.49 -19.50 -8.52
C GLU A 242 2.22 -19.10 -7.22
N LEU A 243 3.40 -19.64 -6.94
CA LEU A 243 4.25 -19.21 -5.83
C LEU A 243 4.71 -17.75 -5.97
N LYS A 244 5.11 -17.31 -7.17
CA LYS A 244 5.44 -15.89 -7.42
C LYS A 244 4.23 -14.97 -7.31
N LYS A 245 3.05 -15.44 -7.69
CA LYS A 245 1.81 -14.66 -7.57
C LYS A 245 1.41 -14.51 -6.10
N THR A 246 1.49 -15.58 -5.32
CA THR A 246 1.27 -15.54 -3.87
C THR A 246 2.32 -14.67 -3.17
N GLU A 247 3.60 -14.77 -3.54
CA GLU A 247 4.66 -13.88 -3.04
C GLU A 247 4.36 -12.41 -3.33
N ARG A 248 3.95 -12.05 -4.56
CA ARG A 248 3.57 -10.68 -4.92
C ARG A 248 2.38 -10.16 -4.11
N VAL A 249 1.35 -10.98 -3.92
CA VAL A 249 0.18 -10.64 -3.08
C VAL A 249 0.60 -10.42 -1.63
N CYS A 250 1.46 -11.29 -1.08
CA CYS A 250 2.01 -11.13 0.26
C CYS A 250 2.85 -9.85 0.37
N LEU A 251 3.71 -9.54 -0.59
CA LEU A 251 4.53 -8.32 -0.62
C LEU A 251 3.68 -7.06 -0.76
N GLU A 252 2.60 -7.07 -1.53
CA GLU A 252 1.65 -5.96 -1.60
C GLU A 252 0.90 -5.75 -0.28
N ILE A 253 0.51 -6.82 0.41
CA ILE A 253 -0.08 -6.76 1.75
C ILE A 253 0.95 -6.20 2.75
N LEU A 254 2.19 -6.68 2.72
CA LEU A 254 3.29 -6.18 3.56
C LEU A 254 3.66 -4.71 3.29
N LYS A 255 3.54 -4.23 2.04
CA LYS A 255 3.74 -2.80 1.71
C LYS A 255 2.57 -1.93 2.15
N LYS A 256 1.35 -2.49 2.16
CA LYS A 256 0.12 -1.78 2.55
C LYS A 256 0.00 -1.63 4.06
N TYR A 257 0.47 -2.63 4.80
CA TYR A 257 0.52 -2.62 6.26
C TYR A 257 1.99 -2.57 6.65
N ASP A 258 2.52 -1.39 6.96
CA ASP A 258 3.90 -1.23 7.38
C ASP A 258 4.09 -1.94 8.74
N PHE A 259 4.50 -3.22 8.70
CA PHE A 259 4.63 -4.06 9.89
C PHE A 259 5.91 -3.78 10.67
N THR A 260 6.76 -2.84 10.24
CA THR A 260 7.93 -2.43 11.03
C THR A 260 7.48 -1.56 12.20
N GLU A 261 7.01 -2.21 13.26
CA GLU A 261 6.65 -1.60 14.55
C GLU A 261 7.89 -1.24 15.41
N TRP A 262 9.10 -1.27 14.84
CA TRP A 262 10.34 -0.96 15.55
C TRP A 262 11.11 0.21 14.93
N GLU A 263 11.75 0.98 15.80
CA GLU A 263 12.70 2.03 15.43
C GLU A 263 14.10 1.66 15.90
N LEU A 264 15.09 1.76 14.99
CA LEU A 264 16.49 1.52 15.32
C LEU A 264 17.06 2.78 16.00
N MET A 265 17.39 2.66 17.29
CA MET A 265 17.91 3.77 18.09
C MET A 265 19.43 3.83 18.04
N GLU A 266 20.08 2.68 18.17
CA GLU A 266 21.53 2.59 18.23
C GLU A 266 22.00 1.39 17.41
N TRP A 267 23.05 1.61 16.62
CA TRP A 267 23.79 0.53 15.98
C TRP A 267 25.28 0.76 16.19
N SER A 268 25.92 -0.14 16.92
CA SER A 268 27.36 -0.12 17.18
C SER A 268 28.01 -1.45 16.77
N GLU A 269 29.32 -1.55 16.96
CA GLU A 269 30.02 -2.81 16.75
C GLU A 269 29.70 -3.86 17.81
N GLN A 270 29.19 -3.47 18.97
CA GLN A 270 28.97 -4.36 20.11
C GLN A 270 27.49 -4.65 20.36
N GLN A 271 26.60 -3.75 19.96
CA GLN A 271 25.18 -3.87 20.22
C GLN A 271 24.31 -3.14 19.18
N ALA A 272 23.05 -3.55 19.09
CA ALA A 272 21.98 -2.80 18.44
C ALA A 272 20.78 -2.67 19.38
N VAL A 273 20.13 -1.51 19.36
CA VAL A 273 19.01 -1.18 20.23
C VAL A 273 17.81 -0.82 19.38
N PHE A 274 16.70 -1.53 19.58
CA PHE A 274 15.44 -1.35 18.87
C PHE A 274 14.34 -0.97 19.85
N ASN A 275 13.55 0.06 19.53
CA ASN A 275 12.40 0.47 20.33
C ASN A 275 11.09 0.02 19.66
N PHE A 276 10.13 -0.40 20.48
CA PHE A 276 8.78 -0.79 20.10
C PHE A 276 7.75 0.00 20.93
N LEU A 277 6.51 0.09 20.44
CA LEU A 277 5.38 0.73 21.15
C LEU A 277 5.70 2.15 21.67
N TYR A 278 6.15 3.04 20.77
CA TYR A 278 6.48 4.44 21.11
C TYR A 278 7.46 4.56 22.30
N ASP A 279 8.61 3.89 22.20
CA ASP A 279 9.68 3.88 23.22
C ASP A 279 9.34 3.23 24.57
N SER A 280 8.19 2.56 24.69
CA SER A 280 7.81 1.89 25.95
C SER A 280 8.44 0.50 26.13
N VAL A 281 8.92 -0.12 25.05
CA VAL A 281 9.63 -1.40 25.10
C VAL A 281 10.91 -1.30 24.28
N THR A 282 12.03 -1.71 24.85
CA THR A 282 13.34 -1.73 24.17
C THR A 282 13.87 -3.14 24.09
N LEU A 283 14.37 -3.49 22.91
CA LEU A 283 15.12 -4.70 22.64
C LEU A 283 16.59 -4.34 22.44
N THR A 284 17.44 -4.86 23.31
CA THR A 284 18.89 -4.75 23.21
C THR A 284 19.47 -6.06 22.69
N VAL A 285 20.20 -5.98 21.58
CA VAL A 285 20.86 -7.12 20.92
C VAL A 285 22.36 -6.95 21.07
N VAL A 286 23.02 -7.87 21.78
CA VAL A 286 24.48 -7.83 21.98
C VAL A 286 25.17 -8.76 20.97
N PHE A 287 26.10 -8.21 20.19
CA PHE A 287 26.84 -8.95 19.17
C PHE A 287 28.09 -9.64 19.75
N GLY A 288 28.31 -10.86 19.30
CA GLY A 288 29.53 -11.62 19.55
C GLY A 288 30.55 -11.54 18.43
N PRO A 289 31.61 -12.37 18.49
CA PRO A 289 32.66 -12.37 17.48
C PRO A 289 32.11 -12.70 16.07
N PRO A 290 32.80 -12.27 15.00
CA PRO A 290 32.46 -12.67 13.63
C PRO A 290 32.47 -14.20 13.50
N ALA A 291 31.51 -14.77 12.77
CA ALA A 291 31.51 -16.19 12.48
C ALA A 291 32.75 -16.57 11.66
N ASP A 292 33.37 -17.71 12.02
CA ASP A 292 34.61 -18.18 11.39
C ASP A 292 34.43 -18.37 9.88
N GLY A 293 35.28 -17.70 9.08
CA GLY A 293 35.40 -17.91 7.63
C GLY A 293 34.97 -16.76 6.72
N GLU A 294 34.27 -15.73 7.22
CA GLU A 294 33.75 -14.62 6.40
C GLU A 294 34.59 -13.33 6.44
N PHE A 295 35.91 -13.43 6.60
CA PHE A 295 36.81 -12.26 6.71
C PHE A 295 36.80 -11.33 5.48
N PHE A 296 36.36 -11.83 4.32
CA PHE A 296 36.33 -11.10 3.04
C PHE A 296 34.93 -10.69 2.59
N ALA A 297 33.88 -10.98 3.37
CA ALA A 297 32.54 -10.47 3.08
C ALA A 297 32.44 -9.00 3.49
N ALA A 298 31.79 -8.17 2.67
CA ALA A 298 31.59 -6.75 2.97
C ALA A 298 30.82 -6.48 4.27
N ARG A 299 30.11 -7.50 4.80
CA ARG A 299 29.44 -7.53 6.12
C ARG A 299 29.47 -8.98 6.67
N PRO A 300 30.48 -9.37 7.48
CA PRO A 300 30.52 -10.72 8.05
C PRO A 300 29.33 -10.94 9.01
N SER A 301 28.71 -12.11 8.94
CA SER A 301 27.69 -12.51 9.90
C SER A 301 28.30 -12.65 11.30
N ARG A 302 27.64 -12.08 12.31
CA ARG A 302 28.08 -12.11 13.72
C ARG A 302 27.17 -13.01 14.53
N SER A 303 27.71 -13.66 15.57
CA SER A 303 26.86 -14.36 16.55
C SER A 303 26.12 -13.34 17.42
N ILE A 304 24.97 -13.71 17.98
CA ILE A 304 24.24 -12.91 18.97
C ILE A 304 24.47 -13.54 20.34
N ILE A 305 24.94 -12.74 21.30
CA ILE A 305 25.23 -13.19 22.68
C ILE A 305 23.96 -13.11 23.52
N SER A 306 23.24 -11.99 23.44
CA SER A 306 21.99 -11.79 24.18
C SER A 306 20.96 -10.99 23.37
N LEU A 307 19.69 -11.28 23.66
CA LEU A 307 18.53 -10.48 23.27
C LEU A 307 17.77 -10.19 24.56
N ASP A 308 17.84 -8.94 25.01
CA ASP A 308 17.29 -8.51 26.28
C ASP A 308 16.15 -7.52 26.03
N PHE A 309 15.00 -7.75 26.66
CA PHE A 309 13.81 -6.90 26.55
C PHE A 309 13.58 -6.15 27.84
N GLU A 310 13.39 -4.84 27.74
CA GLU A 310 13.12 -3.95 28.87
C GLU A 310 11.82 -3.19 28.64
N SER A 311 11.02 -3.06 29.71
CA SER A 311 9.82 -2.24 29.76
C SER A 311 10.13 -0.92 30.45
N PHE A 312 9.69 0.19 29.85
CA PHE A 312 9.76 1.53 30.43
C PHE A 312 8.38 2.14 30.70
N LEU A 313 7.31 1.33 30.66
CA LEU A 313 5.97 1.81 30.95
C LEU A 313 5.78 2.00 32.45
N ASP A 314 5.31 3.17 32.85
CA ASP A 314 4.88 3.43 34.21
C ASP A 314 3.47 2.83 34.44
N GLU A 315 3.40 1.66 35.06
CA GLU A 315 2.12 0.95 35.30
C GLU A 315 1.12 1.75 36.16
N GLU A 316 1.58 2.72 36.96
CA GLU A 316 0.68 3.53 37.81
C GLU A 316 0.03 4.69 37.03
N GLN A 317 0.72 5.21 36.01
CA GLN A 317 0.25 6.35 35.21
C GLN A 317 -0.35 5.95 33.86
N ALA A 318 0.01 4.77 33.34
CA ALA A 318 -0.40 4.34 32.02
C ALA A 318 -1.88 3.89 31.99
N PRO A 319 -2.56 4.05 30.84
CA PRO A 319 -3.91 3.50 30.64
C PRO A 319 -3.93 1.97 30.85
N PRO A 320 -5.00 1.40 31.45
CA PRO A 320 -5.11 -0.05 31.64
C PRO A 320 -4.98 -0.86 30.35
N SER A 321 -5.43 -0.31 29.22
CA SER A 321 -5.25 -0.88 27.88
C SER A 321 -3.76 -1.05 27.54
N SER A 322 -2.95 -0.02 27.77
CA SER A 322 -1.50 -0.05 27.50
C SER A 322 -0.77 -1.04 28.41
N CYS A 323 -1.13 -1.08 29.70
CA CYS A 323 -0.58 -2.05 30.65
C CYS A 323 -0.89 -3.49 30.22
N LEU A 324 -2.10 -3.76 29.73
CA LEU A 324 -2.49 -5.07 29.20
C LEU A 324 -1.69 -5.43 27.94
N VAL A 325 -1.57 -4.53 26.96
CA VAL A 325 -0.79 -4.74 25.73
C VAL A 325 0.62 -5.18 26.06
N GLN A 326 1.26 -4.47 27.00
CA GLN A 326 2.62 -4.78 27.39
C GLN A 326 2.72 -6.11 28.13
N ARG A 327 1.80 -6.42 29.04
CA ARG A 327 1.78 -7.71 29.74
C ARG A 327 1.63 -8.89 28.78
N LEU A 328 0.78 -8.77 27.76
CA LEU A 328 0.63 -9.81 26.74
C LEU A 328 1.89 -9.97 25.87
N LEU A 329 2.58 -8.86 25.56
CA LEU A 329 3.84 -8.89 24.85
C LEU A 329 4.94 -9.60 25.67
N PHE A 330 5.08 -9.28 26.95
CA PHE A 330 6.06 -9.96 27.81
C PHE A 330 5.69 -11.43 28.04
N GLN A 331 4.40 -11.76 28.14
CA GLN A 331 3.95 -13.15 28.18
C GLN A 331 4.38 -13.92 26.91
N PHE A 332 4.35 -13.29 25.73
CA PHE A 332 4.86 -13.88 24.49
C PHE A 332 6.39 -14.06 24.51
N ILE A 333 7.11 -13.04 24.96
CA ILE A 333 8.57 -13.07 25.03
C ILE A 333 9.01 -14.20 25.98
N GLU A 334 8.36 -14.33 27.14
CA GLU A 334 8.62 -15.39 28.10
C GLU A 334 8.21 -16.78 27.59
N SER A 335 7.05 -16.90 26.90
CA SER A 335 6.57 -18.19 26.38
C SER A 335 7.49 -18.79 25.32
N ARG A 336 8.22 -17.94 24.59
CA ARG A 336 9.16 -18.36 23.55
C ARG A 336 10.50 -18.86 24.09
N GLY A 337 10.79 -18.71 25.38
CA GLY A 337 12.01 -19.18 26.04
C GLY A 337 13.27 -18.38 25.67
N SER A 338 14.41 -19.05 25.58
CA SER A 338 15.71 -18.45 25.22
C SER A 338 15.72 -18.01 23.74
N TRP A 339 15.37 -16.74 23.50
CA TRP A 339 15.44 -16.10 22.18
C TRP A 339 16.82 -16.23 21.50
N GLN A 340 17.86 -16.32 22.31
CA GLN A 340 19.25 -16.59 21.90
C GLN A 340 19.39 -17.88 21.09
N GLU A 341 18.68 -18.95 21.46
CA GLU A 341 18.74 -20.24 20.73
C GLU A 341 18.07 -20.17 19.37
N LYS A 342 17.04 -19.33 19.23
CA LYS A 342 16.30 -19.14 17.98
C LYS A 342 16.96 -18.12 17.05
N CYS A 343 17.77 -17.22 17.60
CA CYS A 343 18.51 -16.21 16.87
C CYS A 343 20.00 -16.25 17.22
N PRO A 344 20.71 -17.32 16.84
CA PRO A 344 22.12 -17.48 17.19
C PRO A 344 23.03 -16.53 16.40
N THR A 345 22.59 -16.06 15.23
CA THR A 345 23.39 -15.20 14.34
C THR A 345 22.58 -14.01 13.83
N LEU A 346 23.30 -12.97 13.41
CA LEU A 346 22.74 -11.73 12.86
C LEU A 346 21.80 -11.96 11.66
N HIS A 347 21.99 -13.06 10.93
CA HIS A 347 21.13 -13.41 9.80
C HIS A 347 19.67 -13.69 10.22
N TYR A 348 19.46 -14.21 11.43
CA TYR A 348 18.13 -14.51 11.97
C TYR A 348 17.46 -13.31 12.66
N LEU A 349 18.22 -12.23 12.92
CA LEU A 349 17.69 -11.04 13.59
C LEU A 349 16.49 -10.41 12.86
N PRO A 350 16.48 -10.24 11.52
CA PRO A 350 15.31 -9.72 10.82
C PRO A 350 14.05 -10.57 11.03
N GLN A 351 14.18 -11.90 11.11
CA GLN A 351 13.06 -12.80 11.36
C GLN A 351 12.52 -12.64 12.79
N ALA A 352 13.40 -12.54 13.80
CA ALA A 352 12.96 -12.26 15.17
C ALA A 352 12.26 -10.92 15.28
N LEU A 353 12.82 -9.87 14.68
CA LEU A 353 12.18 -8.54 14.67
C LEU A 353 10.80 -8.60 14.01
N PHE A 354 10.66 -9.33 12.91
CA PHE A 354 9.37 -9.54 12.26
C PHE A 354 8.36 -10.27 13.15
N ASP A 355 8.77 -11.38 13.78
CA ASP A 355 7.91 -12.17 14.67
C ASP A 355 7.42 -11.34 15.87
N ILE A 356 8.30 -10.52 16.45
CA ILE A 356 7.98 -9.61 17.54
C ILE A 356 7.04 -8.51 17.05
N SER A 357 7.34 -7.86 15.93
CA SER A 357 6.49 -6.84 15.32
C SER A 357 5.08 -7.34 15.05
N LEU A 358 4.92 -8.59 14.62
CA LEU A 358 3.61 -9.18 14.39
C LEU A 358 2.78 -9.25 15.68
N VAL A 359 3.40 -9.64 16.79
CA VAL A 359 2.74 -9.70 18.10
C VAL A 359 2.47 -8.30 18.63
N VAL A 360 3.44 -7.39 18.54
CA VAL A 360 3.30 -5.98 18.93
C VAL A 360 2.10 -5.35 18.22
N ASN A 361 1.97 -5.53 16.90
CA ASN A 361 0.85 -5.01 16.13
C ASN A 361 -0.50 -5.61 16.59
N ARG A 362 -0.58 -6.92 16.82
CA ARG A 362 -1.80 -7.58 17.32
C ARG A 362 -2.22 -7.05 18.69
N CYS A 363 -1.27 -6.89 19.60
CA CYS A 363 -1.53 -6.35 20.93
C CYS A 363 -1.92 -4.86 20.86
N LYS A 364 -1.26 -4.07 20.00
CA LYS A 364 -1.62 -2.66 19.76
C LYS A 364 -3.06 -2.51 19.28
N ILE A 365 -3.48 -3.31 18.29
CA ILE A 365 -4.87 -3.34 17.81
C ILE A 365 -5.84 -3.67 18.97
N LEU A 366 -5.52 -4.63 19.83
CA LEU A 366 -6.32 -4.94 21.01
C LEU A 366 -6.43 -3.72 21.96
N GLY A 367 -5.34 -2.99 22.18
CA GLY A 367 -5.34 -1.76 22.96
C GLY A 367 -6.31 -0.73 22.38
N GLU A 368 -6.27 -0.52 21.06
CA GLU A 368 -7.19 0.37 20.33
C GLU A 368 -8.65 -0.11 20.42
N GLU A 369 -8.89 -1.43 20.40
CA GLU A 369 -10.22 -2.00 20.58
C GLU A 369 -10.80 -1.69 21.96
N LEU A 370 -9.98 -1.77 23.01
CA LEU A 370 -10.40 -1.44 24.38
C LEU A 370 -10.70 0.04 24.55
N GLU A 371 -9.86 0.92 24.02
CA GLU A 371 -10.12 2.36 24.04
C GLU A 371 -11.40 2.71 23.27
N PHE A 372 -11.65 2.03 22.15
CA PHE A 372 -12.90 2.16 21.42
C PHE A 372 -14.11 1.74 22.25
N LEU A 373 -14.04 0.61 22.96
CA LEU A 373 -15.12 0.10 23.78
C LEU A 373 -15.36 0.96 25.03
N GLU A 374 -14.32 1.50 25.64
CA GLU A 374 -14.45 2.44 26.75
C GLU A 374 -15.17 3.72 26.31
N ARG A 375 -14.83 4.23 25.11
CA ARG A 375 -15.39 5.48 24.59
C ARG A 375 -16.78 5.35 23.95
N TRP A 376 -17.05 4.22 23.28
CA TRP A 376 -18.24 4.03 22.45
C TRP A 376 -19.10 2.82 22.85
N GLY A 377 -18.68 2.07 23.86
CA GLY A 377 -19.35 0.85 24.34
C GLY A 377 -20.82 1.06 24.70
N ALA A 378 -21.18 2.23 25.24
CA ALA A 378 -22.55 2.55 25.63
C ALA A 378 -23.56 2.39 24.47
N LYS A 379 -23.14 2.61 23.21
CA LYS A 379 -23.99 2.39 22.02
C LYS A 379 -24.41 0.93 21.85
N PHE A 380 -23.63 0.01 22.39
CA PHE A 380 -23.80 -1.44 22.30
C PHE A 380 -24.31 -2.03 23.61
N HIS A 381 -24.88 -1.20 24.50
CA HIS A 381 -25.35 -1.60 25.83
C HIS A 381 -24.24 -2.12 26.75
N LEU A 382 -22.99 -1.80 26.43
CA LEU A 382 -21.83 -2.02 27.30
C LEU A 382 -21.74 -0.81 28.25
N LEU A 383 -21.99 -1.08 29.53
CA LEU A 383 -22.01 -0.06 30.59
C LEU A 383 -20.60 0.27 31.07
N GLU A 384 -19.77 -0.75 31.23
CA GLU A 384 -18.45 -0.64 31.86
C GLU A 384 -17.49 -1.64 31.22
N THR A 385 -16.24 -1.22 31.04
CA THR A 385 -15.10 -2.05 30.62
C THR A 385 -14.03 -1.89 31.68
N ASP A 386 -13.62 -2.99 32.29
CA ASP A 386 -12.55 -3.02 33.28
C ASP A 386 -11.47 -4.01 32.84
N VAL A 387 -10.21 -3.69 33.12
CA VAL A 387 -9.06 -4.50 32.71
C VAL A 387 -8.23 -4.81 33.94
N LYS A 388 -8.15 -6.10 34.27
CA LYS A 388 -7.37 -6.57 35.41
C LYS A 388 -6.41 -7.67 34.97
N ASN A 389 -5.11 -7.38 35.04
CA ASN A 389 -4.06 -8.29 34.59
C ASN A 389 -4.20 -8.61 33.11
N THR A 390 -4.56 -9.85 32.77
CA THR A 390 -4.85 -10.31 31.41
C THR A 390 -6.34 -10.60 31.20
N GLU A 391 -7.18 -10.24 32.15
CA GLU A 391 -8.63 -10.44 32.10
C GLU A 391 -9.35 -9.13 31.78
N VAL A 392 -10.23 -9.15 30.79
CA VAL A 392 -11.09 -8.03 30.40
C VAL A 392 -12.50 -8.32 30.84
N LYS A 393 -13.06 -7.43 31.66
CA LYS A 393 -14.41 -7.49 32.19
C LYS A 393 -15.31 -6.52 31.45
N LEU A 394 -16.43 -7.03 30.95
CA LEU A 394 -17.40 -6.28 30.17
C LEU A 394 -18.78 -6.40 30.82
N VAL A 395 -19.32 -5.28 31.30
CA VAL A 395 -20.63 -5.26 31.95
C VAL A 395 -21.69 -4.79 30.95
N PHE A 396 -22.60 -5.68 30.59
CA PHE A 396 -23.71 -5.38 29.70
C PHE A 396 -24.99 -5.11 30.48
N SER A 397 -25.76 -4.10 30.05
CA SER A 397 -27.04 -3.76 30.68
C SER A 397 -28.03 -3.20 29.66
N SER A 398 -29.16 -3.88 29.47
CA SER A 398 -30.26 -3.45 28.60
C SER A 398 -31.59 -3.60 29.32
N SER A 399 -32.31 -2.48 29.46
CA SER A 399 -33.68 -2.49 29.98
C SER A 399 -34.66 -3.13 29.00
N VAL A 400 -34.41 -2.96 27.68
CA VAL A 400 -35.27 -3.49 26.61
C VAL A 400 -35.23 -5.02 26.59
N ALA A 401 -34.04 -5.61 26.72
CA ALA A 401 -33.88 -7.05 26.83
C ALA A 401 -34.10 -7.59 28.26
N PHE A 402 -34.36 -6.70 29.22
CA PHE A 402 -34.44 -7.00 30.66
C PHE A 402 -33.27 -7.87 31.14
N ALA A 403 -32.06 -7.47 30.76
CA ALA A 403 -30.85 -8.24 31.01
C ALA A 403 -29.71 -7.37 31.54
N LYS A 404 -29.00 -7.88 32.55
CA LYS A 404 -27.73 -7.33 33.04
C LYS A 404 -26.80 -8.49 33.41
N PHE A 405 -25.62 -8.53 32.82
CA PHE A 405 -24.62 -9.56 33.08
C PHE A 405 -23.21 -9.02 32.88
N GLU A 406 -22.24 -9.65 33.54
CA GLU A 406 -20.82 -9.38 33.40
C GLU A 406 -20.18 -10.55 32.63
N LEU A 407 -19.38 -10.21 31.61
CA LEU A 407 -18.60 -11.14 30.82
C LEU A 407 -17.13 -10.90 31.12
N SER A 408 -16.43 -11.91 31.65
CA SER A 408 -14.98 -11.85 31.85
C SER A 408 -14.28 -12.69 30.79
N LEU A 409 -13.33 -12.09 30.08
CA LEU A 409 -12.57 -12.69 28.98
C LEU A 409 -11.10 -12.78 29.38
N ALA A 410 -10.54 -13.98 29.42
CA ALA A 410 -9.12 -14.18 29.66
C ALA A 410 -8.34 -14.07 28.35
N LEU A 411 -7.48 -13.06 28.24
CA LEU A 411 -6.65 -12.82 27.08
C LEU A 411 -5.28 -13.50 27.23
N SER A 412 -4.71 -13.92 26.11
CA SER A 412 -3.34 -14.43 26.01
C SER A 412 -2.63 -13.80 24.81
N HIS A 413 -1.32 -14.02 24.71
CA HIS A 413 -0.52 -13.61 23.56
C HIS A 413 -0.98 -14.20 22.22
N ASP A 414 -1.84 -15.22 22.22
CA ASP A 414 -2.39 -15.81 21.00
C ASP A 414 -3.55 -14.99 20.42
N TYR A 415 -3.98 -13.93 21.09
CA TYR A 415 -4.99 -13.03 20.56
C TYR A 415 -4.55 -12.37 19.23
N PRO A 416 -5.43 -12.22 18.23
CA PRO A 416 -6.84 -12.65 18.16
C PRO A 416 -7.04 -14.02 17.49
N SER A 417 -6.01 -14.86 17.43
CA SER A 417 -6.00 -16.11 16.66
C SER A 417 -6.65 -17.30 17.38
N ALA A 418 -6.83 -17.23 18.69
CA ALA A 418 -7.47 -18.27 19.49
C ALA A 418 -8.83 -17.83 20.04
N ALA A 419 -9.72 -18.80 20.27
CA ALA A 419 -10.96 -18.57 21.00
C ALA A 419 -10.64 -18.19 22.45
N LEU A 420 -11.35 -17.18 22.98
CA LEU A 420 -11.10 -16.65 24.31
C LEU A 420 -11.81 -17.50 25.38
N PRO A 421 -11.09 -17.99 26.40
CA PRO A 421 -11.74 -18.49 27.60
C PRO A 421 -12.57 -17.37 28.24
N PHE A 422 -13.80 -17.69 28.61
CA PHE A 422 -14.71 -16.71 29.16
C PHE A 422 -15.49 -17.26 30.35
N SER A 423 -16.01 -16.35 31.17
CA SER A 423 -16.94 -16.65 32.24
C SER A 423 -18.05 -15.59 32.27
N VAL A 424 -19.25 -15.99 32.69
CA VAL A 424 -20.43 -15.10 32.70
C VAL A 424 -21.02 -15.06 34.10
N GLN A 425 -21.25 -13.85 34.60
CA GLN A 425 -21.99 -13.61 35.83
C GLN A 425 -23.29 -12.86 35.51
N THR A 426 -24.41 -13.56 35.58
CA THR A 426 -25.73 -12.98 35.35
C THR A 426 -26.23 -12.25 36.60
N HIS A 427 -26.68 -11.01 36.46
CA HIS A 427 -27.30 -10.23 37.54
C HIS A 427 -28.82 -10.12 37.37
N ILE A 428 -29.28 -9.91 36.12
CA ILE A 428 -30.69 -9.72 35.77
C ILE A 428 -30.95 -10.42 34.43
N GLY A 429 -32.10 -11.09 34.30
CA GLY A 429 -32.51 -11.80 33.09
C GLY A 429 -32.02 -13.25 33.04
N ASN A 430 -32.26 -13.91 31.91
CA ASN A 430 -31.98 -15.34 31.70
C ASN A 430 -30.75 -15.59 30.80
N ILE A 431 -29.95 -14.56 30.53
CA ILE A 431 -28.77 -14.67 29.67
C ILE A 431 -27.62 -15.21 30.51
N GLY A 432 -27.23 -16.46 30.26
CA GLY A 432 -26.15 -17.15 30.95
C GLY A 432 -25.04 -17.58 30.00
N GLU A 433 -24.20 -18.48 30.50
CA GLU A 433 -23.02 -18.96 29.79
C GLU A 433 -23.35 -19.65 28.47
N LYS A 434 -24.48 -20.36 28.39
CA LYS A 434 -24.91 -21.10 27.18
C LYS A 434 -25.28 -20.18 26.03
N GLU A 435 -26.06 -19.13 26.32
CA GLU A 435 -26.49 -18.15 25.33
C GLU A 435 -25.29 -17.36 24.80
N ILE A 436 -24.37 -16.98 25.69
CA ILE A 436 -23.12 -16.29 25.33
C ILE A 436 -22.19 -17.22 24.53
N ALA A 437 -22.03 -18.49 24.94
CA ALA A 437 -21.24 -19.48 24.20
C ALA A 437 -21.73 -19.63 22.76
N ALA A 438 -23.06 -19.71 22.57
CA ALA A 438 -23.66 -19.82 21.25
C ALA A 438 -23.31 -18.62 20.36
N VAL A 439 -23.36 -17.40 20.90
CA VAL A 439 -22.99 -16.18 20.16
C VAL A 439 -21.50 -16.16 19.85
N LEU A 440 -20.64 -16.41 20.84
CA LEU A 440 -19.18 -16.38 20.67
C LEU A 440 -18.68 -17.42 19.66
N SER A 441 -19.30 -18.60 19.62
CA SER A 441 -18.98 -19.65 18.65
C SER A 441 -19.24 -19.22 17.19
N GLY A 442 -20.15 -18.28 16.98
CA GLY A 442 -20.45 -17.71 15.66
C GLY A 442 -19.55 -16.56 15.25
N VAL A 443 -18.66 -16.06 16.12
CA VAL A 443 -17.76 -14.94 15.82
C VAL A 443 -16.42 -15.47 15.31
N PRO A 444 -16.02 -15.16 14.06
CA PRO A 444 -14.72 -15.55 13.54
C PRO A 444 -13.57 -14.89 14.31
N VAL A 445 -12.56 -15.69 14.66
CA VAL A 445 -11.27 -15.23 15.18
C VAL A 445 -10.54 -14.38 14.13
N GLY A 446 -9.75 -13.39 14.57
CA GLY A 446 -9.01 -12.49 13.68
C GLY A 446 -9.17 -11.01 14.01
N HIS A 447 -8.68 -10.12 13.14
CA HIS A 447 -8.61 -8.66 13.36
C HIS A 447 -9.90 -8.06 13.92
N HIS A 448 -9.86 -7.22 14.97
CA HIS A 448 -11.03 -6.65 15.65
C HIS A 448 -11.96 -7.67 16.35
N TYR A 449 -11.40 -8.72 16.94
CA TYR A 449 -12.19 -9.82 17.49
C TYR A 449 -13.05 -9.37 18.68
N LEU A 450 -12.51 -8.51 19.55
CA LEU A 450 -13.20 -8.09 20.77
C LEU A 450 -14.39 -7.18 20.43
N GLN A 451 -14.21 -6.26 19.49
CA GLN A 451 -15.30 -5.44 18.98
C GLN A 451 -16.41 -6.28 18.34
N ARG A 452 -16.03 -7.27 17.51
CA ARG A 452 -17.02 -8.18 16.90
C ARG A 452 -17.80 -8.96 17.94
N ILE A 453 -17.14 -9.45 19.00
CA ILE A 453 -17.81 -10.10 20.13
C ILE A 453 -18.88 -9.18 20.73
N VAL A 454 -18.50 -7.95 21.06
CA VAL A 454 -19.42 -6.96 21.65
C VAL A 454 -20.59 -6.67 20.71
N PHE A 455 -20.34 -6.50 19.41
CA PHE A 455 -21.39 -6.25 18.41
C PHE A 455 -22.34 -7.44 18.26
N SER A 456 -21.82 -8.66 18.23
CA SER A 456 -22.62 -9.88 18.13
C SER A 456 -23.47 -10.09 19.38
N ILE A 457 -22.94 -9.82 20.57
CA ILE A 457 -23.73 -9.85 21.82
C ILE A 457 -24.83 -8.80 21.77
N HIS A 458 -24.49 -7.57 21.39
CA HIS A 458 -25.46 -6.50 21.27
C HIS A 458 -26.62 -6.86 20.32
N GLN A 459 -26.30 -7.36 19.12
CA GLN A 459 -27.31 -7.67 18.09
C GLN A 459 -28.18 -8.88 18.45
N ASN A 460 -27.61 -9.95 19.01
CA ASN A 460 -28.33 -11.20 19.22
C ASN A 460 -29.02 -11.28 20.58
N LEU A 461 -28.49 -10.61 21.60
CA LEU A 461 -28.91 -10.79 22.99
C LEU A 461 -29.51 -9.54 23.63
N LEU A 462 -29.17 -8.35 23.14
CA LEU A 462 -29.54 -7.08 23.81
C LEU A 462 -30.47 -6.19 23.00
N GLN A 463 -30.59 -6.40 21.68
CA GLN A 463 -31.68 -5.83 20.89
C GLN A 463 -32.98 -6.56 21.23
N GLY A 464 -34.01 -5.81 21.59
CA GLY A 464 -35.34 -6.37 21.87
C GLY A 464 -35.89 -7.18 20.68
N PRO A 465 -36.91 -8.02 20.90
CA PRO A 465 -37.54 -8.76 19.82
C PRO A 465 -37.97 -7.79 18.71
N ARG A 466 -37.57 -8.08 17.47
CA ARG A 466 -38.02 -7.37 16.27
C ARG A 466 -39.52 -7.56 16.04
#